data_AF-A0A180EUI3-F1
#
_entry.id   AF-A0A180EUI3-F1
#
_cell.length_a   1.000
_cell.length_b   1.000
_cell.length_c   1.000
_cell.angle_alpha   90.00
_cell.angle_beta   90.00
_cell.angle_gamma   90.00
#
_symmetry.space_group_name_H-M   'P 1'
#
loop_
_entity.id
_entity.type
_entity.pdbx_description
1 polymer ?
#
loop_
_entity_poly.entity_id
_entity_poly.type
_entity_poly.pdbx_seq_one_letter_code
_entity_poly.pdbx_strand_id
1 'polypeptide(L)'
;MTDESLGVVSGKLIPNKNYEEIRNAIWSINSSSSTKKFNEFNRLRINCQLENEVFLFPLSGFLIRDLEELPNEELEFQAVGNYRHVIEDNFLVNPPKERIFEPWEFITIEQKISYEDELLKEIGIGNPKGILNFLNSKSHKLSKYSFNAMAKSSRNDDVLFTVNEKGENKFEYAVVHLTWKSKFEENDNYPIAEFFEDFDHFLNYRMYPDKRDWEE
;
A
#
# COMPACT_ATOMS: atom_id res chain seq x y z
N MET A 1 -6.80 14.32 -12.82
CA MET A 1 -7.00 12.96 -13.37
C MET A 1 -6.73 13.03 -14.87
N THR A 2 -5.80 12.23 -15.38
CA THR A 2 -5.33 12.33 -16.77
C THR A 2 -5.81 11.19 -17.65
N ASP A 3 -6.07 10.00 -17.09
CA ASP A 3 -6.64 8.86 -17.82
C ASP A 3 -7.37 7.88 -16.88
N GLU A 4 -8.70 7.90 -16.92
CA GLU A 4 -9.58 6.98 -16.15
C GLU A 4 -9.44 5.52 -16.59
N SER A 5 -9.15 5.27 -17.87
CA SER A 5 -9.09 3.92 -18.43
C SER A 5 -7.84 3.16 -17.99
N LEU A 6 -6.78 3.89 -17.63
CA LEU A 6 -5.51 3.36 -17.15
C LEU A 6 -5.32 3.46 -15.63
N GLY A 7 -6.34 3.94 -14.91
CA GLY A 7 -6.27 4.08 -13.46
C GLY A 7 -5.25 5.11 -12.99
N VAL A 8 -5.05 6.20 -13.76
CA VAL A 8 -3.98 7.18 -13.48
C VAL A 8 -4.48 8.32 -12.61
N VAL A 9 -3.91 8.41 -11.41
CA VAL A 9 -4.04 9.58 -10.55
C VAL A 9 -2.79 10.44 -10.73
N SER A 10 -2.95 11.68 -11.15
CA SER A 10 -1.85 12.60 -11.43
C SER A 10 -2.10 13.99 -10.84
N GLY A 11 -1.02 14.69 -10.54
CA GLY A 11 -1.08 16.05 -10.02
C GLY A 11 0.29 16.72 -9.95
N LYS A 12 0.29 17.96 -9.48
CA LYS A 12 1.51 18.70 -9.17
C LYS A 12 2.09 18.19 -7.84
N LEU A 13 3.38 17.88 -7.84
CA LEU A 13 4.11 17.54 -6.63
C LEU A 13 4.64 18.83 -5.99
N ILE A 14 4.30 19.04 -4.72
CA ILE A 14 4.90 20.10 -3.90
C ILE A 14 5.94 19.41 -3.00
N PRO A 15 7.26 19.61 -3.26
CA PRO A 15 8.30 18.90 -2.55
C PRO A 15 8.36 19.35 -1.08
N ASN A 16 8.55 18.40 -0.18
CA ASN A 16 8.84 18.65 1.23
C ASN A 16 10.30 18.24 1.56
N LYS A 17 10.71 18.37 2.81
CA LYS A 17 12.08 18.02 3.23
C LYS A 17 12.45 16.56 2.90
N ASN A 18 11.52 15.62 3.08
CA ASN A 18 11.76 14.20 2.79
C ASN A 18 11.96 13.96 1.29
N TYR A 19 11.28 14.73 0.44
CA TYR A 19 11.51 14.67 -1.00
C TYR A 19 12.94 15.09 -1.38
N GLU A 20 13.46 16.16 -0.78
CA GLU A 20 14.83 16.62 -1.05
C GLU A 20 15.88 15.57 -0.67
N GLU A 21 15.61 14.71 0.32
CA GLU A 21 16.49 13.60 0.70
C GLU A 21 16.58 12.51 -0.40
N ILE A 22 15.53 12.34 -1.21
CA ILE A 22 15.49 11.34 -2.30
C ILE A 22 15.67 11.94 -3.69
N ARG A 23 15.72 13.28 -3.83
CA ARG A 23 15.70 13.97 -5.13
C ARG A 23 16.81 13.54 -6.08
N ASN A 24 18.03 13.40 -5.59
CA ASN A 24 19.16 12.89 -6.38
C ASN A 24 18.92 11.46 -6.91
N ALA A 25 18.21 10.62 -6.14
CA ALA A 25 17.82 9.29 -6.61
C ALA A 25 16.76 9.39 -7.71
N ILE A 26 15.79 10.30 -7.59
CA ILE A 26 14.80 10.58 -8.64
C ILE A 26 15.49 11.02 -9.95
N TRP A 27 16.43 11.96 -9.88
CA TRP A 27 17.21 12.40 -11.04
C TRP A 27 18.02 11.25 -11.68
N SER A 28 18.65 10.42 -10.87
CA SER A 28 19.37 9.22 -11.35
C SER A 28 18.44 8.23 -12.06
N ILE A 29 17.24 8.00 -11.53
CA ILE A 29 16.25 7.11 -12.16
C ILE A 29 15.77 7.71 -13.49
N ASN A 30 15.47 9.01 -13.51
CA ASN A 30 14.94 9.69 -14.69
C ASN A 30 15.97 9.80 -15.82
N SER A 31 17.25 10.04 -15.50
CA SER A 31 18.36 10.06 -16.46
C SER A 31 18.76 8.67 -16.97
N SER A 32 18.36 7.59 -16.29
CA SER A 32 18.68 6.23 -16.74
C SER A 32 17.98 5.88 -18.07
N SER A 33 18.70 5.14 -18.94
CA SER A 33 18.14 4.51 -20.14
C SER A 33 17.42 3.19 -19.85
N SER A 34 17.30 2.82 -18.56
CA SER A 34 16.68 1.58 -18.13
C SER A 34 15.21 1.56 -18.52
N THR A 35 14.76 0.45 -19.10
CA THR A 35 13.32 0.18 -19.31
C THR A 35 12.61 -0.21 -18.01
N LYS A 36 13.35 -0.36 -16.90
CA LYS A 36 12.84 -0.79 -15.59
C LYS A 36 12.69 0.36 -14.58
N LYS A 37 12.44 1.59 -15.04
CA LYS A 37 12.28 2.77 -14.14
C LYS A 37 11.28 2.52 -13.02
N PHE A 38 10.13 1.90 -13.32
CA PHE A 38 9.12 1.54 -12.30
C PHE A 38 9.68 0.67 -11.18
N ASN A 39 10.58 -0.29 -11.47
CA ASN A 39 11.18 -1.12 -10.43
C ASN A 39 12.11 -0.31 -9.52
N GLU A 40 12.82 0.67 -10.06
CA GLU A 40 13.67 1.56 -9.26
C GLU A 40 12.83 2.52 -8.41
N PHE A 41 11.72 3.05 -8.95
CA PHE A 41 10.75 3.82 -8.16
C PHE A 41 10.14 2.98 -7.04
N ASN A 42 9.78 1.72 -7.31
CA ASN A 42 9.22 0.83 -6.29
C ASN A 42 10.20 0.55 -5.15
N ARG A 43 11.52 0.56 -5.40
CA ARG A 43 12.55 0.43 -4.36
C ARG A 43 12.58 1.60 -3.38
N LEU A 44 12.11 2.77 -3.81
CA LEU A 44 12.01 3.94 -2.94
C LEU A 44 10.84 3.84 -1.94
N ARG A 45 9.96 2.84 -2.08
CA ARG A 45 8.78 2.62 -1.23
C ARG A 45 7.97 3.92 -1.01
N ILE A 46 7.75 4.65 -2.10
CA ILE A 46 6.98 5.90 -2.07
C ILE A 46 5.58 5.58 -1.55
N ASN A 47 5.15 6.34 -0.54
CA ASN A 47 3.79 6.30 -0.01
C ASN A 47 3.07 7.58 -0.41
N CYS A 48 1.82 7.45 -0.86
CA CYS A 48 0.97 8.57 -1.23
C CYS A 48 -0.37 8.43 -0.50
N GLN A 49 -0.71 9.46 0.27
CA GLN A 49 -1.98 9.56 1.00
C GLN A 49 -2.74 10.77 0.46
N LEU A 50 -4.03 10.58 0.19
CA LEU A 50 -4.95 11.64 -0.19
C LEU A 50 -5.39 12.44 1.05
N GLU A 51 -5.92 13.65 0.86
CA GLU A 51 -6.40 14.51 1.96
C GLU A 51 -7.55 13.89 2.77
N ASN A 52 -8.26 12.91 2.21
CA ASN A 52 -9.28 12.12 2.88
C ASN A 52 -8.72 10.81 3.48
N GLU A 53 -7.42 10.80 3.82
CA GLU A 53 -6.68 9.73 4.49
C GLU A 53 -6.50 8.42 3.69
N VAL A 54 -6.98 8.36 2.44
CA VAL A 54 -6.86 7.16 1.60
C VAL A 54 -5.44 7.02 1.03
N PHE A 55 -4.83 5.85 1.22
CA PHE A 55 -3.57 5.51 0.57
C PHE A 55 -3.78 5.04 -0.88
N LEU A 56 -2.97 5.57 -1.80
CA LEU A 56 -2.90 5.05 -3.16
C LEU A 56 -2.07 3.76 -3.18
N PHE A 57 -2.55 2.77 -3.94
CA PHE A 57 -1.85 1.51 -4.17
C PHE A 57 -1.75 1.20 -5.68
N PRO A 58 -0.92 1.95 -6.42
CA PRO A 58 -0.81 1.78 -7.87
C PRO A 58 -0.10 0.47 -8.22
N LEU A 59 -0.77 -0.39 -8.98
CA LEU A 59 -0.21 -1.69 -9.41
C LEU A 59 0.99 -1.55 -10.35
N SER A 60 1.05 -0.45 -11.11
CA SER A 60 2.20 -0.14 -11.99
C SER A 60 3.24 0.74 -11.31
N GLY A 61 2.98 1.22 -10.10
CA GLY A 61 3.90 2.05 -9.32
C GLY A 61 3.71 3.56 -9.54
N PHE A 62 4.73 4.30 -9.09
CA PHE A 62 4.76 5.76 -9.12
C PHE A 62 5.76 6.28 -10.15
N LEU A 63 5.49 7.48 -10.66
CA LEU A 63 6.41 8.26 -11.47
C LEU A 63 6.46 9.68 -10.90
N ILE A 64 7.68 10.20 -10.74
CA ILE A 64 7.93 11.61 -10.44
C ILE A 64 8.79 12.18 -11.56
N ARG A 65 8.27 13.18 -12.27
CA ARG A 65 9.02 13.89 -13.29
C ARG A 65 9.71 15.08 -12.63
N ASP A 66 10.98 14.86 -12.33
CA ASP A 66 11.93 15.85 -11.86
C ASP A 66 13.24 15.60 -12.59
N LEU A 67 13.74 16.63 -13.29
CA LEU A 67 14.92 16.55 -14.14
C LEU A 67 15.95 17.54 -13.61
N GLU A 68 17.18 17.08 -13.41
CA GLU A 68 18.28 17.89 -12.88
C GLU A 68 18.56 19.11 -13.77
N GLU A 69 18.36 18.95 -15.09
CA GLU A 69 18.57 20.01 -16.08
C GLU A 69 17.46 21.08 -16.07
N LEU A 70 16.32 20.78 -15.45
CA LEU A 70 15.13 21.64 -15.40
C LEU A 70 14.68 21.87 -13.93
N PRO A 71 15.56 22.40 -13.06
CA PRO A 71 15.32 22.44 -11.61
C PRO A 71 14.18 23.38 -11.19
N ASN A 72 13.71 24.24 -12.10
CA ASN A 72 12.66 25.23 -11.88
C ASN A 72 11.32 24.84 -12.54
N GLU A 73 11.25 23.69 -13.22
CA GLU A 73 9.97 23.22 -13.76
C GLU A 73 9.04 22.71 -12.66
N GLU A 74 7.74 22.76 -12.92
CA GLU A 74 6.78 22.17 -12.01
C GLU A 74 6.96 20.65 -11.96
N LEU A 75 7.08 20.11 -10.76
CA LEU A 75 7.24 18.68 -10.55
C LEU A 75 5.90 17.98 -10.82
N GLU A 76 5.92 16.94 -11.64
CA GLU A 76 4.74 16.13 -11.93
C GLU A 76 4.79 14.81 -11.18
N PHE A 77 3.67 14.39 -10.62
CA PHE A 77 3.50 13.10 -9.98
C PHE A 77 2.41 12.29 -10.69
N GLN A 78 2.64 10.99 -10.83
CA GLN A 78 1.66 10.03 -11.32
C GLN A 78 1.71 8.75 -10.48
N ALA A 79 0.54 8.26 -10.10
CA ALA A 79 0.30 6.92 -9.59
C ALA A 79 -0.48 6.14 -10.65
N VAL A 80 0.09 5.06 -11.19
CA VAL A 80 -0.42 4.38 -12.39
C VAL A 80 -0.98 3.00 -12.03
N GLY A 81 -2.18 2.70 -12.54
CA GLY A 81 -2.85 1.43 -12.29
C GLY A 81 -3.47 1.35 -10.90
N ASN A 82 -4.09 2.45 -10.43
CA ASN A 82 -4.99 2.40 -9.29
C ASN A 82 -6.28 1.68 -9.68
N TYR A 83 -6.90 0.98 -8.73
CA TYR A 83 -8.20 0.38 -8.95
C TYR A 83 -9.26 1.43 -9.26
N ARG A 84 -10.19 1.08 -10.14
CA ARG A 84 -11.26 1.97 -10.61
C ARG A 84 -12.12 2.52 -9.46
N HIS A 85 -12.43 1.69 -8.46
CA HIS A 85 -13.20 2.12 -7.29
C HIS A 85 -12.48 3.21 -6.49
N VAL A 86 -11.13 3.20 -6.43
CA VAL A 86 -10.36 4.27 -5.76
C VAL A 86 -10.57 5.60 -6.48
N ILE A 87 -10.69 5.57 -7.80
CA ILE A 87 -10.95 6.77 -8.59
C ILE A 87 -12.39 7.25 -8.38
N GLU A 88 -13.35 6.34 -8.54
CA GLU A 88 -14.78 6.66 -8.45
C GLU A 88 -15.14 7.23 -7.08
N ASP A 89 -14.79 6.53 -6.01
CA ASP A 89 -15.19 6.89 -4.65
C ASP A 89 -14.51 8.15 -4.09
N ASN A 90 -13.32 8.51 -4.58
CA ASN A 90 -12.52 9.60 -4.01
C ASN A 90 -12.44 10.85 -4.88
N PHE A 91 -12.58 10.72 -6.20
CA PHE A 91 -12.41 11.84 -7.13
C PHE A 91 -13.68 12.17 -7.93
N LEU A 92 -14.58 11.20 -8.13
CA LEU A 92 -15.81 11.41 -8.90
C LEU A 92 -17.05 11.65 -8.01
N VAL A 93 -17.06 11.11 -6.79
CA VAL A 93 -18.12 11.37 -5.80
C VAL A 93 -17.73 12.56 -4.91
N ASN A 94 -18.68 13.47 -4.66
CA ASN A 94 -18.51 14.63 -3.78
C ASN A 94 -19.68 14.77 -2.78
N PRO A 95 -19.46 14.66 -1.46
CA PRO A 95 -18.16 14.41 -0.81
C PRO A 95 -17.65 12.99 -1.10
N PRO A 96 -16.33 12.73 -0.99
CA PRO A 96 -15.78 11.39 -1.10
C PRO A 96 -16.52 10.38 -0.21
N LYS A 97 -16.65 9.14 -0.69
CA LYS A 97 -17.34 8.08 0.05
C LYS A 97 -16.66 7.84 1.40
N GLU A 98 -17.43 7.82 2.47
CA GLU A 98 -16.93 7.46 3.81
C GLU A 98 -16.53 5.98 3.82
N ARG A 99 -15.35 5.67 4.39
CA ARG A 99 -14.74 4.34 4.29
C ARG A 99 -14.50 3.67 5.62
N ILE A 100 -14.13 4.42 6.65
CA ILE A 100 -13.70 3.88 7.93
C ILE A 100 -14.66 4.37 9.01
N PHE A 101 -15.20 3.43 9.78
CA PHE A 101 -16.05 3.72 10.93
C PHE A 101 -15.46 3.07 12.18
N GLU A 102 -15.71 3.68 13.35
CA GLU A 102 -15.36 3.04 14.62
C GLU A 102 -15.88 1.59 14.70
N PRO A 103 -15.09 0.65 15.24
CA PRO A 103 -13.81 0.85 15.94
C PRO A 103 -12.57 0.86 15.02
N TRP A 104 -12.76 0.94 13.70
CA TRP A 104 -11.64 1.07 12.78
C TRP A 104 -11.19 2.53 12.68
N GLU A 105 -9.89 2.73 12.53
CA GLU A 105 -9.25 4.04 12.50
C GLU A 105 -8.35 4.18 11.27
N PHE A 106 -8.28 5.40 10.74
CA PHE A 106 -7.27 5.77 9.76
C PHE A 106 -5.88 5.68 10.39
N ILE A 107 -4.87 5.40 9.57
CA ILE A 107 -3.48 5.22 10.00
C ILE A 107 -2.60 6.29 9.37
N THR A 108 -1.57 6.74 10.09
CA THR A 108 -0.54 7.63 9.54
C THR A 108 0.40 6.89 8.59
N ILE A 109 1.20 7.63 7.82
CA ILE A 109 2.27 7.04 6.98
C ILE A 109 3.26 6.21 7.83
N GLU A 110 3.63 6.68 9.02
CA GLU A 110 4.55 5.97 9.92
C GLU A 110 3.94 4.65 10.41
N GLN A 111 2.66 4.66 10.77
CA GLN A 111 1.93 3.46 11.17
C GLN A 111 1.83 2.47 10.01
N LYS A 112 1.46 2.94 8.81
CA LYS A 112 1.44 2.15 7.58
C LYS A 112 2.76 1.44 7.33
N ILE A 113 3.88 2.18 7.37
CA ILE A 113 5.22 1.61 7.18
C ILE A 113 5.50 0.55 8.25
N SER A 114 5.17 0.81 9.51
CA SER A 114 5.39 -0.13 10.61
C SER A 114 4.61 -1.43 10.42
N TYR A 115 3.33 -1.37 10.01
CA TYR A 115 2.49 -2.55 9.82
C TYR A 115 2.95 -3.38 8.63
N GLU A 116 3.30 -2.73 7.52
CA GLU A 116 3.83 -3.42 6.34
C GLU A 116 5.19 -4.07 6.63
N ASP A 117 6.09 -3.37 7.33
CA ASP A 117 7.39 -3.93 7.71
C ASP A 117 7.26 -5.12 8.65
N GLU A 118 6.32 -5.06 9.61
CA GLU A 118 6.06 -6.16 10.51
C GLU A 118 5.51 -7.36 9.76
N LEU A 119 4.49 -7.17 8.92
CA LEU A 119 3.93 -8.23 8.08
C LEU A 119 5.00 -8.89 7.21
N LEU A 120 5.85 -8.09 6.55
CA LEU A 120 6.93 -8.58 5.70
C LEU A 120 7.90 -9.47 6.50
N LYS A 121 8.31 -9.05 7.71
CA LYS A 121 9.16 -9.87 8.59
C LYS A 121 8.48 -11.18 8.98
N GLU A 122 7.22 -11.14 9.37
CA GLU A 122 6.44 -12.30 9.82
C GLU A 122 6.28 -13.33 8.69
N ILE A 123 6.06 -12.89 7.45
CA ILE A 123 5.91 -13.78 6.29
C ILE A 123 7.25 -14.15 5.62
N GLY A 124 8.36 -13.66 6.18
CA GLY A 124 9.73 -14.03 5.78
C GLY A 124 10.24 -13.28 4.54
N ILE A 125 9.60 -12.19 4.15
CA ILE A 125 10.02 -11.31 3.06
C ILE A 125 10.83 -10.16 3.67
N GLY A 126 12.10 -9.99 3.28
CA GLY A 126 12.89 -8.83 3.70
C GLY A 126 13.99 -9.08 4.72
N ASN A 127 14.55 -10.30 4.79
CA ASN A 127 15.84 -10.52 5.46
C ASN A 127 16.99 -10.48 4.41
N PRO A 128 17.82 -9.42 4.34
CA PRO A 128 19.04 -9.40 3.53
C PRO A 128 20.18 -10.21 4.15
N LYS A 129 20.04 -10.66 5.41
CA LYS A 129 21.05 -11.44 6.12
C LYS A 129 20.88 -12.93 5.85
N GLY A 130 21.37 -13.38 4.70
CA GLY A 130 21.63 -14.80 4.52
C GLY A 130 21.52 -15.28 3.09
N ILE A 131 22.62 -15.16 2.35
CA ILE A 131 22.90 -15.88 1.09
C ILE A 131 22.89 -17.42 1.31
N LEU A 132 22.59 -17.89 2.54
CA LEU A 132 22.54 -19.29 2.95
C LEU A 132 21.14 -19.83 3.29
N ASN A 133 20.05 -19.04 3.21
CA ASN A 133 18.69 -19.54 3.49
C ASN A 133 17.98 -20.18 2.27
N PHE A 134 18.68 -20.36 1.15
CA PHE A 134 18.14 -20.97 -0.07
C PHE A 134 17.76 -22.45 0.06
N LEU A 135 18.07 -23.11 1.18
CA LEU A 135 17.86 -24.55 1.34
C LEU A 135 16.64 -24.93 2.19
N ASN A 136 15.92 -23.99 2.81
CA ASN A 136 14.75 -24.28 3.67
C ASN A 136 13.67 -23.17 3.63
N SER A 137 13.29 -22.68 2.45
CA SER A 137 12.25 -21.63 2.38
C SER A 137 10.86 -22.24 2.23
N LYS A 138 10.23 -22.63 3.34
CA LYS A 138 8.77 -22.73 3.36
C LYS A 138 8.24 -21.31 3.17
N SER A 139 7.78 -21.01 1.96
CA SER A 139 7.21 -19.70 1.65
C SER A 139 5.87 -19.58 2.37
N HIS A 140 5.71 -18.58 3.23
CA HIS A 140 4.43 -18.32 3.88
C HIS A 140 3.33 -18.12 2.84
N LYS A 141 2.11 -18.60 3.07
CA LYS A 141 0.99 -18.50 2.10
C LYS A 141 0.69 -17.07 1.65
N LEU A 142 0.97 -16.09 2.51
CA LEU A 142 0.76 -14.68 2.22
C LEU A 142 1.85 -14.06 1.33
N SER A 143 2.99 -14.75 1.14
CA SER A 143 4.11 -14.24 0.35
C SER A 143 3.81 -14.01 -1.14
N LYS A 144 2.69 -14.55 -1.63
CA LYS A 144 2.19 -14.35 -3.00
C LYS A 144 1.43 -13.04 -3.21
N TYR A 145 1.07 -12.36 -2.12
CA TYR A 145 0.35 -11.08 -2.16
C TYR A 145 1.31 -9.91 -1.95
N SER A 146 1.00 -8.80 -2.62
CA SER A 146 1.45 -7.47 -2.24
C SER A 146 0.41 -6.83 -1.32
N PHE A 147 0.87 -6.03 -0.37
CA PHE A 147 0.04 -5.47 0.70
C PHE A 147 0.19 -3.96 0.75
N ASN A 148 -0.91 -3.27 1.08
CA ASN A 148 -0.95 -1.84 1.34
C ASN A 148 -1.84 -1.58 2.56
N ALA A 149 -1.25 -1.24 3.71
CA ALA A 149 -2.02 -1.00 4.93
C ALA A 149 -2.90 0.26 4.78
N MET A 150 -4.15 0.17 5.25
CA MET A 150 -5.16 1.22 5.09
C MET A 150 -5.76 1.73 6.40
N ALA A 151 -6.06 0.81 7.32
CA ALA A 151 -6.74 1.11 8.57
C ALA A 151 -6.36 0.09 9.63
N LYS A 152 -6.56 0.43 10.90
CA LYS A 152 -6.33 -0.45 12.04
C LYS A 152 -7.59 -0.54 12.89
N SER A 153 -7.86 -1.71 13.44
CA SER A 153 -8.86 -1.86 14.49
C SER A 153 -8.33 -1.33 15.82
N SER A 154 -9.06 -0.45 16.50
CA SER A 154 -8.69 0.04 17.83
C SER A 154 -8.79 -1.03 18.92
N ARG A 155 -9.46 -2.16 18.63
CA ARG A 155 -9.69 -3.26 19.58
C ARG A 155 -8.49 -4.20 19.74
N ASN A 156 -7.66 -4.35 18.71
CA ASN A 156 -6.64 -5.40 18.65
C ASN A 156 -5.55 -5.10 17.60
N ASP A 157 -4.76 -6.13 17.26
CA ASP A 157 -3.69 -6.05 16.27
C ASP A 157 -4.13 -6.34 14.83
N ASP A 158 -5.43 -6.22 14.55
CA ASP A 158 -5.96 -6.34 13.20
C ASP A 158 -5.70 -5.08 12.39
N VAL A 159 -5.13 -5.26 11.20
CA VAL A 159 -4.87 -4.20 10.23
C VAL A 159 -5.54 -4.59 8.91
N LEU A 160 -6.27 -3.64 8.33
CA LEU A 160 -6.86 -3.77 7.00
C LEU A 160 -5.81 -3.41 5.95
N PHE A 161 -5.62 -4.30 4.99
CA PHE A 161 -4.76 -4.12 3.84
C PHE A 161 -5.57 -4.19 2.55
N THR A 162 -5.25 -3.32 1.57
CA THR A 162 -5.48 -3.70 0.17
C THR A 162 -4.47 -4.77 -0.20
N VAL A 163 -4.90 -5.77 -0.96
CA VAL A 163 -4.04 -6.85 -1.43
C VAL A 163 -4.08 -6.99 -2.95
N ASN A 164 -2.99 -7.46 -3.51
CA ASN A 164 -2.95 -7.88 -4.91
C ASN A 164 -2.08 -9.13 -5.05
N GLU A 165 -2.66 -10.18 -5.61
CA GLU A 165 -1.93 -11.37 -6.05
C GLU A 165 -1.70 -11.27 -7.56
N LYS A 166 -0.44 -11.37 -7.98
CA LYS A 166 -0.10 -11.15 -9.38
C LYS A 166 -0.75 -12.22 -10.27
N GLY A 167 -1.67 -11.79 -11.13
CA GLY A 167 -2.37 -12.68 -12.06
C GLY A 167 -3.66 -13.28 -11.51
N GLU A 168 -4.03 -12.96 -10.26
CA GLU A 168 -5.31 -13.36 -9.66
C GLU A 168 -6.04 -12.11 -9.12
N ASN A 169 -7.28 -11.92 -9.55
CA ASN A 169 -8.13 -10.81 -9.06
C ASN A 169 -9.25 -11.34 -8.17
N LYS A 170 -8.91 -12.21 -7.21
CA LYS A 170 -9.89 -12.86 -6.35
C LYS A 170 -10.25 -12.03 -5.12
N PHE A 171 -9.25 -11.39 -4.53
CA PHE A 171 -9.39 -10.62 -3.30
C PHE A 171 -8.71 -9.27 -3.48
N GLU A 172 -9.44 -8.21 -3.14
CA GLU A 172 -8.90 -6.84 -3.12
C GLU A 172 -8.49 -6.41 -1.71
N TYR A 173 -9.01 -7.07 -0.67
CA TYR A 173 -8.73 -6.71 0.73
C TYR A 173 -8.40 -7.92 1.59
N ALA A 174 -7.63 -7.68 2.64
CA ALA A 174 -7.42 -8.63 3.71
C ALA A 174 -7.32 -7.91 5.06
N VAL A 175 -7.93 -8.49 6.09
CA VAL A 175 -7.64 -8.14 7.48
C VAL A 175 -6.59 -9.12 7.98
N VAL A 176 -5.47 -8.60 8.47
CA VAL A 176 -4.37 -9.41 9.00
C VAL A 176 -4.13 -9.07 10.45
N HIS A 177 -4.15 -10.10 11.30
CA HIS A 177 -3.78 -10.00 12.70
C HIS A 177 -2.26 -10.12 12.84
N LEU A 178 -1.58 -8.99 13.05
CA LEU A 178 -0.12 -8.95 13.21
C LEU A 178 0.27 -9.52 14.57
N THR A 179 1.37 -10.26 14.62
CA THR A 179 1.86 -10.91 15.86
C THR A 179 2.92 -10.09 16.59
N TRP A 180 3.53 -9.11 15.91
CA TRP A 180 4.53 -8.19 16.46
C TRP A 180 5.79 -8.89 17.00
N LYS A 181 6.07 -10.11 16.53
CA LYS A 181 7.27 -10.85 16.96
C LYS A 181 8.55 -10.33 16.31
N SER A 182 8.44 -9.49 15.29
CA SER A 182 9.51 -8.92 14.47
C SER A 182 10.47 -9.97 13.91
N LYS A 183 9.96 -11.17 13.65
CA LYS A 183 10.68 -12.30 13.05
C LYS A 183 9.71 -13.19 12.26
N PHE A 184 10.27 -14.02 11.40
CA PHE A 184 9.52 -15.00 10.63
C PHE A 184 8.66 -15.91 11.53
N GLU A 185 7.41 -16.10 11.13
CA GLU A 185 6.49 -17.06 11.75
C GLU A 185 6.59 -18.40 11.04
N GLU A 186 7.16 -19.39 11.72
CA GLU A 186 7.33 -20.75 11.19
C GLU A 186 6.00 -21.49 10.98
N ASN A 187 4.93 -21.01 11.63
CA ASN A 187 3.59 -21.57 11.51
C ASN A 187 2.80 -20.80 10.44
N ASP A 188 2.54 -21.45 9.30
CA ASP A 188 1.77 -20.88 8.16
C ASP A 188 0.33 -20.42 8.49
N ASN A 189 -0.16 -20.68 9.70
CA ASN A 189 -1.42 -20.14 10.18
C ASN A 189 -1.28 -18.70 10.72
N TYR A 190 -0.05 -18.23 10.96
CA TYR A 190 0.27 -16.91 11.47
C TYR A 190 1.19 -16.14 10.50
N PRO A 191 0.92 -14.84 10.25
CA PRO A 191 -0.22 -14.10 10.80
C PRO A 191 -1.55 -14.60 10.23
N ILE A 192 -2.60 -14.47 11.05
CA ILE A 192 -3.95 -14.86 10.65
C ILE A 192 -4.45 -13.81 9.67
N ALA A 193 -4.98 -14.26 8.54
CA ALA A 193 -5.52 -13.38 7.51
C ALA A 193 -6.92 -13.84 7.10
N GLU A 194 -7.84 -12.89 7.07
CA GLU A 194 -9.18 -13.01 6.51
C GLU A 194 -9.24 -12.18 5.22
N PHE A 195 -9.74 -12.77 4.14
CA PHE A 195 -9.72 -12.15 2.80
C PHE A 195 -11.13 -11.76 2.36
N PHE A 196 -11.23 -10.63 1.66
CA PHE A 196 -12.48 -10.08 1.15
C PHE A 196 -12.35 -9.79 -0.35
N GLU A 197 -13.41 -10.11 -1.09
CA GLU A 197 -13.44 -9.98 -2.55
C GLU A 197 -13.31 -8.52 -2.98
N ASP A 198 -14.05 -7.63 -2.31
CA ASP A 198 -14.08 -6.20 -2.54
C ASP A 198 -14.34 -5.43 -1.23
N PHE A 199 -14.46 -4.11 -1.32
CA PHE A 199 -14.66 -3.26 -0.15
C PHE A 199 -16.05 -3.46 0.47
N ASP A 200 -17.08 -3.70 -0.33
CA ASP A 200 -18.44 -3.92 0.18
C ASP A 200 -18.54 -5.25 0.94
N HIS A 201 -17.82 -6.28 0.50
CA HIS A 201 -17.65 -7.54 1.24
C HIS A 201 -17.03 -7.27 2.61
N PHE A 202 -15.92 -6.51 2.66
CA PHE A 202 -15.32 -6.11 3.94
C PHE A 202 -16.29 -5.31 4.83
N LEU A 203 -17.02 -4.35 4.26
CA LEU A 203 -17.98 -3.54 5.01
C LEU A 203 -19.06 -4.41 5.67
N ASN A 204 -19.66 -5.31 4.88
CA ASN A 204 -20.80 -6.11 5.32
C ASN A 204 -20.42 -7.21 6.32
N TYR A 205 -19.25 -7.83 6.13
CA TYR A 205 -18.85 -9.01 6.90
C TYR A 205 -17.90 -8.70 8.05
N ARG A 206 -17.27 -7.53 8.06
CA ARG A 206 -16.35 -7.15 9.13
C ARG A 206 -16.66 -5.79 9.74
N MET A 207 -16.70 -4.72 8.96
CA MET A 207 -16.79 -3.36 9.51
C MET A 207 -18.13 -3.07 10.21
N TYR A 208 -19.27 -3.35 9.56
CA TYR A 208 -20.58 -3.11 10.18
C TYR A 208 -20.85 -4.00 11.40
N PRO A 209 -20.50 -5.30 11.40
CA PRO A 209 -20.50 -6.10 12.63
C PRO A 209 -19.63 -5.50 13.74
N ASP A 210 -18.38 -5.15 13.45
CA ASP A 210 -17.47 -4.57 14.45
C ASP A 210 -18.01 -3.26 15.04
N LYS A 211 -18.63 -2.41 14.21
CA LYS A 211 -19.27 -1.16 14.63
C LYS A 211 -20.46 -1.40 15.56
N ARG A 212 -21.37 -2.31 15.19
CA ARG A 212 -22.53 -2.64 16.04
C ARG A 212 -22.06 -3.14 17.40
N ASP A 213 -21.07 -4.04 17.41
CA ASP A 213 -20.49 -4.60 18.63
C ASP A 213 -19.68 -3.58 19.46
N TRP A 214 -19.39 -2.39 18.91
CA TRP A 214 -18.72 -1.27 19.62
C TRP A 214 -19.73 -0.30 20.24
N GLU A 215 -20.88 -0.13 19.60
CA GLU A 215 -21.96 0.75 20.06
C GLU A 215 -22.85 0.11 21.15
N GLU A 216 -22.78 -1.22 21.31
CA GLU A 216 -23.44 -2.01 22.37
C GLU A 216 -22.63 -2.06 23.68
#